data_AF-A0A2S3R1R9-F1
#
_entry.id   AF-A0A2S3R1R9-F1
#
_cell.length_a   1.000
_cell.length_b   1.000
_cell.length_c   1.000
_cell.angle_alpha   90.00
_cell.angle_beta   90.00
_cell.angle_gamma   90.00
#
_symmetry.space_group_name_H-M   'P 1'
#
loop_
_entity.id
_entity.type
_entity.pdbx_description
1 polymer ?
#
loop_
_entity_poly.entity_id
_entity_poly.type
_entity_poly.pdbx_seq_one_letter_code
_entity_poly.pdbx_strand_id
1 'polypeptide(L)'
;MRLMIKQCLREMPDLLDFTIPPLEFNLGMKDRSGRLHEYKHTVTEPKQVNLRNVVVETKLDTYDIDVASTLGDYVIALHFYYPGRERFSGEVDSKVCLIEIDLTELDSIYRDFGKDEEIDISFKERVVRFVFGSIMAKSWFSHPLKEESYQIATEHLREVVAKENESLKRIFKSKEERYGKHKGAGDYYCPRCDVAWFSEHKGTSCDRCFLPGNPLPFKPQ
;
A
#
# COMPACT_ATOMS: atom_id res chain seq x y z
N MET A 1 20.10 -2.69 -25.95
CA MET A 1 19.26 -3.74 -25.33
C MET A 1 17.79 -3.65 -25.70
N ARG A 2 17.15 -2.47 -25.71
CA ARG A 2 15.79 -2.25 -26.24
C ARG A 2 15.51 -2.91 -27.60
N LEU A 3 16.43 -2.75 -28.57
CA LEU A 3 16.31 -3.37 -29.90
C LEU A 3 16.28 -4.91 -29.85
N MET A 4 17.06 -5.53 -28.97
CA MET A 4 17.09 -6.98 -28.81
C MET A 4 15.77 -7.51 -28.25
N ILE A 5 15.22 -6.85 -27.22
CA ILE A 5 13.91 -7.21 -26.64
C ILE A 5 12.84 -7.16 -27.73
N LYS A 6 12.84 -6.10 -28.53
CA LYS A 6 11.90 -5.93 -29.65
C LYS A 6 12.05 -7.01 -30.72
N GLN A 7 13.28 -7.36 -31.09
CA GLN A 7 13.53 -8.46 -32.03
C GLN A 7 13.00 -9.79 -31.49
N CYS A 8 13.22 -10.08 -30.20
CA CYS A 8 12.66 -11.27 -29.56
C CYS A 8 11.12 -11.31 -29.65
N LEU A 9 10.46 -10.18 -29.41
CA LEU A 9 9.01 -10.07 -29.48
C LEU A 9 8.47 -10.24 -30.91
N ARG A 10 9.18 -9.73 -31.92
CA ARG A 10 8.82 -9.92 -33.33
C ARG A 10 8.91 -11.38 -33.77
N GLU A 11 9.83 -12.14 -33.17
CA GLU A 11 10.00 -13.58 -33.43
C GLU A 11 8.98 -14.44 -32.66
N MET A 12 8.25 -13.87 -31.68
CA MET A 12 7.28 -14.56 -30.82
C MET A 12 5.95 -13.79 -30.70
N PRO A 13 5.21 -13.57 -31.81
CA PRO A 13 4.05 -12.69 -31.81
C PRO A 13 2.78 -13.30 -31.17
N ASP A 14 2.67 -14.62 -31.15
CA ASP A 14 1.40 -15.31 -30.89
C ASP A 14 1.14 -15.62 -29.41
N LEU A 15 2.19 -15.71 -28.59
CA LEU A 15 2.07 -15.99 -27.18
C LEU A 15 3.33 -15.56 -26.42
N LEU A 16 3.16 -14.62 -25.48
CA LEU A 16 4.22 -14.26 -24.56
C LEU A 16 3.76 -14.43 -23.13
N ASP A 17 4.44 -15.31 -22.41
CA ASP A 17 4.32 -15.44 -20.96
C ASP A 17 4.86 -14.17 -20.30
N PHE A 18 3.97 -13.45 -19.63
CA PHE A 18 4.26 -12.18 -18.99
C PHE A 18 3.77 -12.18 -17.55
N THR A 19 4.64 -11.88 -16.60
CA THR A 19 4.24 -11.70 -15.21
C THR A 19 3.85 -10.25 -14.98
N ILE A 20 2.56 -10.01 -14.68
CA ILE A 20 2.08 -8.69 -14.23
C ILE A 20 2.54 -8.43 -12.78
N PRO A 21 2.97 -7.20 -12.45
CA PRO A 21 3.36 -6.86 -11.08
C PRO A 21 2.13 -6.75 -10.16
N PRO A 22 2.32 -6.84 -8.83
CA PRO A 22 1.25 -6.56 -7.89
C PRO A 22 0.89 -5.07 -7.90
N LEU A 23 -0.35 -4.76 -7.51
CA LEU A 23 -0.77 -3.41 -7.15
C LEU A 23 -1.39 -3.46 -5.76
N GLU A 24 -0.80 -2.75 -4.82
CA GLU A 24 -1.25 -2.67 -3.43
C GLU A 24 -1.25 -1.23 -2.92
N PHE A 25 -2.18 -0.93 -2.02
CA PHE A 25 -2.23 0.32 -1.27
C PHE A 25 -1.94 0.05 0.20
N ASN A 26 -1.11 0.90 0.79
CA ASN A 26 -0.96 0.99 2.24
C ASN A 26 -1.56 2.32 2.69
N LEU A 27 -2.73 2.26 3.32
CA LEU A 27 -3.46 3.43 3.80
C LEU A 27 -3.31 3.57 5.31
N GLY A 28 -3.20 4.80 5.80
CA GLY A 28 -3.09 5.10 7.21
C GLY A 28 -4.03 6.23 7.63
N MET A 29 -4.76 6.05 8.72
CA MET A 29 -5.66 7.07 9.27
C MET A 29 -5.60 7.06 10.79
N LYS A 30 -5.47 8.24 11.41
CA LYS A 30 -5.47 8.37 12.86
C LYS A 30 -6.89 8.46 13.40
N ASP A 31 -7.15 7.81 14.52
CA ASP A 31 -8.35 8.05 15.32
C ASP A 31 -8.22 9.32 16.18
N ARG A 32 -9.28 9.66 16.93
CA ARG A 32 -9.34 10.83 17.82
C ARG A 32 -8.38 10.75 19.01
N SER A 33 -7.89 9.56 19.37
CA SER A 33 -6.84 9.39 20.38
C SER A 33 -5.43 9.59 19.81
N GLY A 34 -5.32 9.75 18.49
CA GLY A 34 -4.05 9.89 17.79
C GLY A 34 -3.40 8.56 17.38
N ARG A 35 -4.05 7.41 17.68
CA ARG A 35 -3.57 6.09 17.27
C ARG A 35 -3.75 5.93 15.76
N LEU A 36 -2.68 5.49 15.09
CA LEU A 36 -2.69 5.19 13.66
C LEU A 36 -3.33 3.82 13.41
N HIS A 37 -4.27 3.78 12.48
CA HIS A 37 -4.86 2.58 11.92
C HIS A 37 -4.36 2.42 10.48
N GLU A 38 -3.76 1.28 10.20
CA GLU A 38 -3.20 0.97 8.89
C GLU A 38 -4.03 -0.13 8.22
N TYR A 39 -4.22 -0.01 6.91
CA TYR A 39 -4.92 -0.99 6.10
C TYR A 39 -4.16 -1.23 4.80
N LYS A 40 -3.80 -2.50 4.57
CA LYS A 40 -3.21 -2.97 3.33
C LYS A 40 -4.30 -3.54 2.43
N HIS A 41 -4.43 -2.99 1.23
CA HIS A 41 -5.41 -3.43 0.23
C HIS A 41 -4.70 -3.88 -1.04
N THR A 42 -4.91 -5.14 -1.44
CA THR A 42 -4.39 -5.66 -2.71
C THR A 42 -5.42 -5.46 -3.82
N VAL A 43 -5.04 -4.72 -4.86
CA VAL A 43 -5.84 -4.54 -6.08
C VAL A 43 -5.64 -5.71 -7.04
N THR A 44 -4.37 -6.08 -7.26
CA THR A 44 -4.01 -7.24 -8.07
C THR A 44 -2.79 -7.94 -7.50
N GLU A 45 -2.84 -9.26 -7.47
CA GLU A 45 -1.70 -10.11 -7.09
C GLU A 45 -0.78 -10.32 -8.30
N PRO A 46 0.51 -10.64 -8.08
CA PRO A 46 1.39 -11.02 -9.18
C PRO A 46 0.83 -12.25 -9.88
N LYS A 47 0.74 -12.19 -11.21
CA LYS A 47 0.15 -13.28 -11.99
C LYS A 47 0.84 -13.41 -13.34
N GLN A 48 1.07 -14.64 -13.76
CA GLN A 48 1.49 -14.93 -15.12
C GLN A 48 0.27 -14.88 -16.05
N VAL A 49 0.37 -14.07 -17.10
CA VAL A 49 -0.63 -13.90 -18.13
C VAL A 49 -0.03 -14.19 -19.49
N ASN A 50 -0.87 -14.61 -20.41
CA ASN A 50 -0.50 -14.85 -21.79
C ASN A 50 -0.91 -13.63 -22.62
N LEU A 51 0.08 -12.87 -23.08
CA LEU A 51 -0.14 -11.75 -23.99
C LEU A 51 -0.40 -12.29 -25.40
N ARG A 52 -1.41 -11.73 -26.07
CA ARG A 52 -1.87 -12.12 -27.41
C ARG A 52 -1.94 -10.90 -28.31
N ASN A 53 -1.76 -11.10 -29.61
CA ASN A 53 -1.75 -10.04 -30.61
C ASN A 53 -0.71 -8.97 -30.28
N VAL A 54 0.51 -9.41 -29.97
CA VAL A 54 1.58 -8.51 -29.53
C VAL A 54 2.00 -7.59 -30.68
N VAL A 55 1.83 -6.29 -30.48
CA VAL A 55 2.28 -5.23 -31.38
C VAL A 55 3.50 -4.56 -30.78
N VAL A 56 4.59 -4.49 -31.54
CA VAL A 56 5.86 -3.88 -31.12
C VAL A 56 6.02 -2.54 -31.80
N GLU A 57 6.49 -1.52 -31.07
CA GLU A 57 6.64 -0.14 -31.56
C GLU A 57 5.31 0.45 -32.04
N THR A 58 4.44 0.78 -31.09
CA THR A 58 3.18 1.46 -31.37
C THR A 58 3.13 2.80 -30.67
N LYS A 59 2.06 3.55 -30.90
CA LYS A 59 1.77 4.78 -30.19
C LYS A 59 0.48 4.64 -29.40
N LEU A 60 0.51 5.14 -28.17
CA LEU A 60 -0.70 5.51 -27.44
C LEU A 60 -0.80 7.02 -27.56
N ASP A 61 -1.70 7.49 -28.42
CA ASP A 61 -1.81 8.89 -28.85
C ASP A 61 -0.47 9.44 -29.36
N THR A 62 0.15 10.35 -28.60
CA THR A 62 1.44 10.99 -28.94
C THR A 62 2.64 10.28 -28.34
N TYR A 63 2.46 9.26 -27.50
CA TYR A 63 3.54 8.62 -26.76
C TYR A 63 3.96 7.29 -27.37
N ASP A 64 5.27 7.08 -27.47
CA ASP A 64 5.85 5.84 -27.98
C ASP A 64 5.76 4.71 -26.94
N ILE A 65 5.03 3.66 -27.29
CA ILE A 65 4.88 2.43 -26.51
C ILE A 65 5.72 1.32 -27.15
N ASP A 66 6.44 0.57 -26.33
CA ASP A 66 7.32 -0.49 -26.83
C ASP A 66 6.55 -1.73 -27.23
N VAL A 67 5.55 -2.08 -26.44
CA VAL A 67 4.72 -3.26 -26.64
C VAL A 67 3.28 -2.94 -26.30
N ALA A 68 2.34 -3.32 -27.15
CA ALA A 68 0.92 -3.35 -26.83
C ALA A 68 0.37 -4.75 -27.10
N SER A 69 -0.59 -5.17 -26.29
CA SER A 69 -1.25 -6.47 -26.39
C SER A 69 -2.66 -6.34 -25.85
N THR A 70 -3.47 -7.36 -26.07
CA THR A 70 -4.79 -7.50 -25.43
C THR A 70 -4.72 -8.47 -24.25
N LEU A 71 -5.41 -8.16 -23.16
CA LEU A 71 -5.63 -9.03 -22.01
C LEU A 71 -7.11 -8.99 -21.62
N GLY A 72 -7.89 -9.97 -22.11
CA GLY A 72 -9.35 -9.90 -22.05
C GLY A 72 -9.86 -8.69 -22.85
N ASP A 73 -10.69 -7.88 -22.22
CA ASP A 73 -11.26 -6.66 -22.83
C ASP A 73 -10.38 -5.40 -22.65
N TYR A 74 -9.20 -5.55 -22.03
CA TYR A 74 -8.27 -4.45 -21.78
C TYR A 74 -7.09 -4.48 -22.73
N VAL A 75 -6.57 -3.29 -23.06
CA VAL A 75 -5.28 -3.14 -23.72
C VAL A 75 -4.20 -3.09 -22.64
N ILE A 76 -3.18 -3.93 -22.76
CA ILE A 76 -1.98 -3.85 -21.93
C ILE A 76 -0.83 -3.30 -22.74
N ALA A 77 -0.27 -2.20 -22.26
CA ALA A 77 0.84 -1.48 -22.84
C ALA A 77 2.07 -1.60 -21.93
N LEU A 78 3.24 -1.80 -22.53
CA LEU A 78 4.53 -1.84 -21.85
C LEU A 78 5.39 -0.69 -22.35
N HIS A 79 5.88 0.12 -21.42
CA HIS A 79 6.82 1.20 -21.68
C HIS A 79 8.16 0.88 -21.04
N PHE A 80 9.24 0.90 -21.82
CA PHE A 80 10.58 0.63 -21.32
C PHE A 80 11.30 1.92 -20.95
N TYR A 81 11.69 2.02 -19.68
CA TYR A 81 12.48 3.11 -19.11
C TYR A 81 13.95 2.70 -18.95
N TYR A 82 14.87 3.64 -19.17
CA TYR A 82 16.32 3.48 -18.90
C TYR A 82 17.00 4.86 -18.96
N PRO A 83 18.22 5.03 -18.41
CA PRO A 83 18.97 6.27 -18.53
C PRO A 83 19.11 6.70 -20.00
N GLY A 84 18.56 7.88 -20.35
CA GLY A 84 18.49 8.37 -21.73
C GLY A 84 17.12 8.22 -22.40
N ARG A 85 16.14 7.61 -21.73
CA ARG A 85 14.73 7.67 -22.09
C ARG A 85 13.90 8.00 -20.85
N GLU A 86 13.09 9.04 -20.95
CA GLU A 86 12.26 9.51 -19.83
C GLU A 86 11.21 8.46 -19.45
N ARG A 87 10.76 8.53 -18.19
CA ARG A 87 9.57 7.79 -17.74
C ARG A 87 8.35 8.29 -18.49
N PHE A 88 7.36 7.41 -18.62
CA PHE A 88 6.09 7.78 -19.20
C PHE A 88 5.44 8.90 -18.36
N SER A 89 4.92 9.93 -19.02
CA SER A 89 4.35 11.12 -18.38
C SER A 89 3.02 11.54 -18.99
N GLY A 90 2.48 10.74 -19.91
CA GLY A 90 1.22 11.01 -20.58
C GLY A 90 -0.01 10.64 -19.77
N GLU A 91 -1.15 11.06 -20.30
CA GLU A 91 -2.44 10.53 -19.88
C GLU A 91 -2.70 9.19 -20.57
N VAL A 92 -3.45 8.33 -19.89
CA VAL A 92 -3.75 6.97 -20.34
C VAL A 92 -5.25 6.76 -20.20
N ASP A 93 -5.89 6.28 -21.26
CA ASP A 93 -7.31 5.90 -21.24
C ASP A 93 -7.58 4.89 -20.11
N SER A 94 -8.76 4.97 -19.49
CA SER A 94 -9.14 4.11 -18.37
C SER A 94 -9.18 2.61 -18.71
N LYS A 95 -9.30 2.25 -20.00
CA LYS A 95 -9.25 0.86 -20.49
C LYS A 95 -7.84 0.38 -20.83
N VAL A 96 -6.82 1.22 -20.66
CA VAL A 96 -5.42 0.89 -20.94
C VAL A 96 -4.67 0.67 -19.64
N CYS A 97 -4.22 -0.57 -19.48
CA CYS A 97 -3.27 -1.00 -18.47
C CYS A 97 -1.85 -0.63 -18.93
N LEU A 98 -1.19 0.32 -18.26
CA LEU A 98 0.18 0.71 -18.61
C LEU A 98 1.16 0.26 -17.52
N ILE A 99 2.12 -0.57 -17.91
CA ILE A 99 3.22 -1.01 -17.06
C ILE A 99 4.51 -0.40 -17.58
N GLU A 100 5.24 0.27 -16.69
CA GLU A 100 6.61 0.66 -16.95
C GLU A 100 7.57 -0.46 -16.54
N ILE A 101 8.55 -0.73 -17.37
CA ILE A 101 9.62 -1.70 -17.12
C ILE A 101 10.97 -0.96 -17.10
N ASP A 102 11.61 -0.95 -15.95
CA ASP A 102 12.91 -0.36 -15.74
C ASP A 102 14.02 -1.28 -16.25
N LEU A 103 14.69 -0.86 -17.31
CA LEU A 103 15.77 -1.61 -17.94
C LEU A 103 17.16 -1.23 -17.42
N THR A 104 17.27 -0.38 -16.39
CA THR A 104 18.55 0.08 -15.84
C THR A 104 19.43 -1.08 -15.38
N GLU A 105 18.84 -2.12 -14.79
CA GLU A 105 19.58 -3.29 -14.30
C GLU A 105 20.06 -4.24 -15.41
N LEU A 106 19.63 -4.04 -16.66
CA LEU A 106 20.13 -4.86 -17.77
C LEU A 106 21.62 -4.66 -18.03
N ASP A 107 22.17 -3.47 -17.73
CA ASP A 107 23.61 -3.21 -17.86
C ASP A 107 24.43 -4.10 -16.90
N SER A 108 23.95 -4.31 -15.67
CA SER A 108 24.55 -5.28 -14.75
C SER A 108 24.44 -6.71 -15.27
N ILE A 109 23.25 -7.10 -15.76
CA ILE A 109 23.04 -8.45 -16.32
C ILE A 109 24.00 -8.72 -17.49
N TYR A 110 24.26 -7.72 -18.32
CA TYR A 110 25.23 -7.83 -19.42
C TYR A 110 26.67 -7.93 -18.90
N ARG A 111 27.07 -7.09 -17.92
CA ARG A 111 28.43 -7.13 -17.37
C ARG A 111 28.78 -8.46 -16.71
N ASP A 112 27.80 -9.13 -16.13
CA ASP A 112 28.01 -10.39 -15.41
C ASP A 112 27.74 -11.62 -16.28
N PHE A 113 27.28 -11.42 -17.52
CA PHE A 113 27.13 -12.48 -18.50
C PHE A 113 28.50 -13.08 -18.86
N GLY A 114 28.63 -14.40 -18.69
CA GLY A 114 29.86 -15.15 -18.98
C GLY A 114 30.89 -15.18 -17.84
N LYS A 115 30.61 -14.54 -16.69
CA LYS A 115 31.42 -14.70 -15.47
C LYS A 115 31.03 -15.91 -14.63
N ASP A 116 29.79 -16.38 -14.79
CA ASP A 116 29.30 -17.60 -14.17
C ASP A 116 29.58 -18.79 -15.09
N GLU A 117 30.49 -19.67 -14.67
CA GLU A 117 30.93 -20.85 -15.45
C GLU A 117 29.81 -21.90 -15.64
N GLU A 118 28.69 -21.80 -14.91
CA GLU A 118 27.64 -22.84 -14.85
C GLU A 118 26.35 -22.52 -15.62
N ILE A 119 26.25 -21.38 -16.33
CA ILE A 119 24.95 -20.95 -16.85
C ILE A 119 24.80 -21.23 -18.36
N ASP A 120 24.12 -22.34 -18.67
CA ASP A 120 23.75 -22.80 -20.03
C ASP A 120 22.56 -22.04 -20.66
N ILE A 121 22.36 -20.77 -20.30
CA ILE A 121 21.32 -19.94 -20.95
C ILE A 121 21.94 -18.78 -21.70
N SER A 122 21.42 -18.55 -22.90
CA SER A 122 21.82 -17.45 -23.76
C SER A 122 21.55 -16.09 -23.10
N PHE A 123 22.32 -15.08 -23.48
CA PHE A 123 22.05 -13.70 -23.04
C PHE A 123 20.63 -13.24 -23.41
N LYS A 124 20.15 -13.67 -24.58
CA LYS A 124 18.79 -13.43 -25.06
C LYS A 124 17.75 -13.94 -24.05
N GLU A 125 17.89 -15.18 -23.58
CA GLU A 125 16.98 -15.76 -22.60
C GLU A 125 17.05 -15.06 -21.24
N ARG A 126 18.23 -14.64 -20.79
CA ARG A 126 18.36 -13.85 -19.56
C ARG A 126 17.56 -12.55 -19.65
N VAL A 127 17.67 -11.83 -20.76
CA VAL A 127 16.94 -10.58 -20.96
C VAL A 127 15.44 -10.82 -21.07
N VAL A 128 14.99 -11.86 -21.78
CA VAL A 128 13.57 -12.22 -21.87
C VAL A 128 13.02 -12.57 -20.47
N ARG A 129 13.73 -13.37 -19.68
CA ARG A 129 13.33 -13.72 -18.31
C ARG A 129 13.27 -12.50 -17.40
N PHE A 130 14.22 -11.57 -17.53
CA PHE A 130 14.20 -10.32 -16.78
C PHE A 130 12.98 -9.47 -17.16
N VAL A 131 12.80 -9.17 -18.44
CA VAL A 131 11.77 -8.23 -18.90
C VAL A 131 10.36 -8.80 -18.74
N PHE A 132 10.15 -10.09 -18.99
CA PHE A 132 8.80 -10.68 -19.00
C PHE A 132 8.51 -11.53 -17.77
N GLY A 133 9.50 -12.22 -17.20
CA GLY A 133 9.32 -13.09 -16.03
C GLY A 133 9.43 -12.38 -14.67
N SER A 134 10.35 -11.42 -14.50
CA SER A 134 10.62 -10.80 -13.20
C SER A 134 9.68 -9.64 -12.85
N ILE A 135 9.14 -9.61 -11.64
CA ILE A 135 8.31 -8.48 -11.18
C ILE A 135 9.12 -7.25 -10.73
N MET A 136 10.41 -7.42 -10.40
CA MET A 136 11.21 -6.38 -9.73
C MET A 136 11.38 -5.10 -10.57
N ALA A 137 11.50 -5.27 -11.89
CA ALA A 137 11.67 -4.15 -12.80
C ALA A 137 10.33 -3.49 -13.22
N LYS A 138 9.20 -4.01 -12.76
CA LYS A 138 7.88 -3.63 -13.28
C LYS A 138 7.10 -2.79 -12.27
N SER A 139 6.50 -1.72 -12.75
CA SER A 139 5.60 -0.89 -11.96
C SER A 139 4.38 -0.47 -12.76
N TRP A 140 3.20 -0.47 -12.12
CA TRP A 140 1.99 0.07 -12.71
C TRP A 140 2.08 1.59 -12.84
N PHE A 141 1.97 2.10 -14.06
CA PHE A 141 1.69 3.51 -14.30
C PHE A 141 0.18 3.76 -14.24
N SER A 142 -0.59 2.96 -14.99
CA SER A 142 -2.05 3.00 -15.02
C SER A 142 -2.64 1.61 -14.84
N HIS A 143 -3.66 1.50 -14.00
CA HIS A 143 -4.43 0.27 -13.79
C HIS A 143 -5.92 0.63 -13.71
N PRO A 144 -6.81 -0.02 -14.49
CA PRO A 144 -8.22 0.35 -14.59
C PRO A 144 -8.96 0.42 -13.25
N LEU A 145 -8.66 -0.53 -12.36
CA LEU A 145 -9.32 -0.62 -11.05
C LEU A 145 -8.65 0.24 -9.96
N LYS A 146 -7.59 0.98 -10.27
CA LYS A 146 -6.79 1.68 -9.25
C LYS A 146 -7.63 2.66 -8.43
N GLU A 147 -8.39 3.51 -9.11
CA GLU A 147 -9.20 4.55 -8.47
C GLU A 147 -10.35 3.96 -7.65
N GLU A 148 -11.10 3.02 -8.25
CA GLU A 148 -12.20 2.33 -7.56
C GLU A 148 -11.70 1.59 -6.31
N SER A 149 -10.62 0.81 -6.44
CA SER A 149 -10.04 0.09 -5.30
C SER A 149 -9.48 1.02 -4.23
N TYR A 150 -8.94 2.18 -4.61
CA TYR A 150 -8.49 3.19 -3.64
C TYR A 150 -9.66 3.77 -2.84
N GLN A 151 -10.78 4.04 -3.50
CA GLN A 151 -12.00 4.53 -2.86
C GLN A 151 -12.58 3.49 -1.89
N ILE A 152 -12.70 2.23 -2.32
CA ILE A 152 -13.15 1.11 -1.47
C ILE A 152 -12.26 0.96 -0.23
N ALA A 153 -10.94 0.95 -0.42
CA ALA A 153 -9.98 0.80 0.67
C ALA A 153 -10.04 1.99 1.65
N THR A 154 -10.24 3.20 1.14
CA THR A 154 -10.37 4.41 1.95
C THR A 154 -11.67 4.42 2.75
N GLU A 155 -12.79 4.02 2.15
CA GLU A 155 -14.08 3.93 2.82
C GLU A 155 -14.04 2.88 3.94
N HIS A 156 -13.45 1.71 3.68
CA HIS A 156 -13.23 0.70 4.70
C HIS A 156 -12.43 1.23 5.90
N LEU A 157 -11.32 1.93 5.64
CA LEU A 157 -10.50 2.52 6.71
C LEU A 157 -11.26 3.59 7.50
N ARG A 158 -12.09 4.41 6.82
CA ARG A 158 -12.97 5.39 7.48
C ARG A 158 -13.99 4.73 8.40
N GLU A 159 -14.60 3.63 7.98
CA GLU A 159 -15.55 2.88 8.81
C GLU A 159 -14.89 2.31 10.07
N VAL A 160 -13.69 1.74 9.94
CA VAL A 160 -12.90 1.23 11.07
C VAL A 160 -12.61 2.37 12.06
N VAL A 161 -12.06 3.49 11.58
CA VAL A 161 -11.76 4.65 12.42
C VAL A 161 -13.02 5.27 13.04
N ALA A 162 -14.15 5.27 12.32
CA ALA A 162 -15.42 5.76 12.86
C ALA A 162 -15.93 4.89 14.02
N LYS A 163 -15.86 3.56 13.89
CA LYS A 163 -16.24 2.60 14.95
C LYS A 163 -15.35 2.76 16.19
N GLU A 164 -14.05 2.92 16.01
CA GLU A 164 -13.11 3.18 17.11
C GLU A 164 -13.39 4.51 17.80
N ASN A 165 -13.61 5.57 17.02
CA ASN A 165 -13.97 6.88 17.55
C ASN A 165 -15.28 6.87 18.34
N GLU A 166 -16.27 6.11 17.88
CA GLU A 166 -17.53 5.95 18.62
C GLU A 166 -17.33 5.20 19.93
N SER A 167 -16.52 4.14 19.92
CA SER A 167 -16.15 3.38 21.11
C SER A 167 -15.43 4.25 22.13
N LEU A 168 -14.48 5.08 21.67
CA LEU A 168 -13.78 6.07 22.50
C LEU A 168 -14.76 7.08 23.11
N LYS A 169 -15.70 7.64 22.34
CA LYS A 169 -16.73 8.55 22.86
C LYS A 169 -17.54 7.92 24.00
N ARG A 170 -17.95 6.65 23.86
CA ARG A 170 -18.70 5.93 24.90
C ARG A 170 -17.86 5.76 26.17
N ILE A 171 -16.57 5.44 26.03
CA ILE A 171 -15.64 5.33 27.15
C ILE A 171 -15.49 6.69 27.86
N PHE A 172 -15.24 7.77 27.10
CA PHE A 172 -15.09 9.11 27.67
C PHE A 172 -16.37 9.58 28.35
N LYS A 173 -17.54 9.38 27.74
CA LYS A 173 -18.84 9.71 28.36
C LYS A 173 -19.08 8.91 29.64
N SER A 174 -18.77 7.61 29.66
CA SER A 174 -18.92 6.80 30.87
C SER A 174 -17.99 7.25 32.00
N LYS A 175 -16.77 7.69 31.65
CA LYS A 175 -15.83 8.29 32.59
C LYS A 175 -16.36 9.62 33.10
N GLU A 176 -16.80 10.52 32.24
CA GLU A 176 -17.40 11.80 32.64
C GLU A 176 -18.65 11.64 33.50
N GLU A 177 -19.51 10.64 33.25
CA GLU A 177 -20.66 10.35 34.11
C GLU A 177 -20.23 9.81 35.49
N ARG A 178 -19.22 8.93 35.55
CA ARG A 178 -18.63 8.47 36.83
C ARG A 178 -17.99 9.63 37.60
N TYR A 179 -17.16 10.43 36.93
CA TYR A 179 -16.50 11.59 37.56
C TYR A 179 -17.48 12.72 37.86
N GLY A 180 -18.51 12.92 37.04
CA GLY A 180 -19.56 13.94 37.21
C GLY A 180 -20.47 13.66 38.40
N LYS A 181 -20.76 12.38 38.68
CA LYS A 181 -21.43 11.95 39.92
C LYS A 181 -20.54 12.08 41.17
N HIS A 182 -19.24 12.25 41.00
CA HIS A 182 -18.26 12.42 42.09
C HIS A 182 -17.56 13.78 42.02
N LYS A 183 -18.04 14.71 41.17
CA LYS A 183 -17.54 16.07 41.07
C LYS A 183 -17.82 16.76 42.40
N GLY A 184 -16.76 17.02 43.15
CA GLY A 184 -16.79 17.85 44.35
C GLY A 184 -16.93 17.11 45.68
N ALA A 185 -16.76 15.79 45.75
CA ALA A 185 -16.75 15.09 47.03
C ALA A 185 -15.46 14.27 47.22
N GLY A 186 -14.45 14.88 47.83
CA GLY A 186 -13.22 14.22 48.28
C GLY A 186 -11.94 14.95 47.87
N ASP A 187 -10.86 14.68 48.61
CA ASP A 187 -9.51 15.17 48.33
C ASP A 187 -8.70 14.18 47.47
N TYR A 188 -9.12 12.90 47.44
CA TYR A 188 -8.41 11.79 46.77
C TYR A 188 -9.36 10.88 45.99
N TYR A 189 -8.84 10.18 44.98
CA TYR A 189 -9.53 9.10 44.27
C TYR A 189 -8.63 7.87 44.03
N CYS A 190 -9.21 6.68 43.99
CA CYS A 190 -8.46 5.43 43.75
C CYS A 190 -8.27 5.17 42.25
N PRO A 191 -7.04 4.98 41.74
CA PRO A 191 -6.82 4.70 40.31
C PRO A 191 -7.24 3.28 39.88
N ARG A 192 -7.56 2.40 40.83
CA ARG A 192 -7.93 0.99 40.56
C ARG A 192 -9.43 0.73 40.62
N CYS A 193 -10.15 1.33 41.58
CA CYS A 193 -11.59 1.10 41.76
C CYS A 193 -12.43 2.38 41.66
N ASP A 194 -11.82 3.52 41.33
CA ASP A 194 -12.47 4.80 41.04
C ASP A 194 -13.32 5.40 42.19
N VAL A 195 -13.13 4.95 43.43
CA VAL A 195 -13.78 5.55 44.62
C VAL A 195 -13.07 6.86 45.00
N ALA A 196 -13.84 7.91 45.28
CA ALA A 196 -13.34 9.18 45.83
C ALA A 196 -13.65 9.30 47.34
N TRP A 197 -12.78 9.96 48.11
CA TRP A 197 -12.96 10.18 49.55
C TRP A 197 -12.24 11.44 50.05
N PHE A 198 -12.67 11.95 51.22
CA PHE A 198 -11.99 13.03 51.94
C PHE A 198 -10.87 12.48 52.82
N SER A 199 -9.72 13.14 52.79
CA SER A 199 -8.52 12.73 53.53
C SER A 199 -8.71 12.79 55.04
N GLU A 200 -9.55 13.71 55.51
CA GLU A 200 -9.92 13.90 56.92
C GLU A 200 -10.53 12.65 57.57
N HIS A 201 -11.12 11.75 56.77
CA HIS A 201 -11.80 10.57 57.29
C HIS A 201 -11.02 9.27 57.11
N LYS A 202 -10.13 9.19 56.11
CA LYS A 202 -9.57 7.89 55.66
C LYS A 202 -8.09 7.96 55.23
N GLY A 203 -7.41 9.08 55.47
CA GLY A 203 -6.03 9.26 55.02
C GLY A 203 -5.91 9.24 53.49
N THR A 204 -4.73 8.87 52.97
CA THR A 204 -4.43 8.92 51.53
C THR A 204 -4.65 7.59 50.81
N SER A 205 -5.24 6.57 51.43
CA SER A 205 -5.35 5.22 50.86
C SER A 205 -6.81 4.79 50.69
N CYS A 206 -7.10 4.09 49.59
CA CYS A 206 -8.42 3.58 49.29
C CYS A 206 -8.81 2.43 50.23
N ASP A 207 -10.01 2.48 50.81
CA ASP A 207 -10.55 1.45 51.72
C ASP A 207 -10.93 0.13 51.04
N ARG A 208 -11.17 0.16 49.72
CA ARG A 208 -11.50 -1.05 48.94
C ARG A 208 -10.28 -1.76 48.38
N CYS A 209 -9.26 -0.99 47.99
CA CYS A 209 -8.12 -1.50 47.25
C CYS A 209 -6.80 -1.39 48.01
N PHE A 210 -6.78 -0.68 49.14
CA PHE A 210 -5.60 -0.39 49.96
C PHE A 210 -4.44 0.25 49.18
N LEU A 211 -4.72 0.81 48.00
CA LEU A 211 -3.76 1.55 47.18
C LEU A 211 -3.80 3.03 47.55
N PRO A 212 -2.66 3.74 47.47
CA PRO A 212 -2.64 5.18 47.61
C PRO A 212 -3.54 5.83 46.55
N GLY A 213 -4.38 6.76 47.00
CA GLY A 213 -5.21 7.59 46.15
C GLY A 213 -4.37 8.65 45.46
N ASN A 214 -4.78 9.00 44.25
CA ASN A 214 -4.26 10.19 43.60
C ASN A 214 -5.03 11.39 44.13
N PRO A 215 -4.37 12.50 44.48
CA PRO A 215 -5.07 13.72 44.85
C PRO A 215 -5.94 14.17 43.67
N LEU A 216 -7.20 14.47 43.94
CA LEU A 216 -8.03 15.13 42.94
C LEU A 216 -7.46 16.54 42.74
N PRO A 217 -7.33 17.04 41.50
CA PRO A 217 -6.93 18.41 41.28
C PRO A 217 -8.00 19.31 41.91
N PHE A 218 -7.68 19.86 43.08
CA PHE A 218 -8.49 20.86 43.77
C PHE A 218 -8.79 21.99 42.79
N LYS A 219 -10.07 22.21 42.47
CA LYS A 219 -10.55 23.56 42.14
C LYS A 219 -11.88 23.79 42.84
N PRO A 220 -11.82 24.50 43.97
CA PRO A 220 -12.76 25.59 44.19
C PRO A 220 -12.00 26.87 44.57
N GLN A 221 -12.01 27.83 43.66
CA GLN A 221 -12.45 29.20 43.97
C GLN A 221 -13.49 29.57 42.92
#